data_AF-A0A957R7F6-F1
#
_entry.id   AF-A0A957R7F6-F1
#
_cell.length_a   1.000
_cell.length_b   1.000
_cell.length_c   1.000
_cell.angle_alpha   90.00
_cell.angle_beta   90.00
_cell.angle_gamma   90.00
#
_symmetry.space_group_name_H-M   'P 1'
#
loop_
_entity.id
_entity.type
_entity.pdbx_description
1 polymer ?
#
loop_
_entity_poly.entity_id
_entity_poly.type
_entity_poly.pdbx_seq_one_letter_code
_entity_poly.pdbx_strand_id
1 'polypeptide(L)'
;MIVQEAETIQGLASAPERVIWEKHSSGNTDFLVYHGRDYKDIVGDPLHNPNRHTRTQTLHWNIDGSPKFGEPIANGTVILKTSKDKRG
;
A
#
# COMPACT_ATOMS: atom_id res chain seq x y z
N MET A 1 0.50 -6.15 -8.96
CA MET A 1 0.00 -4.77 -9.13
C MET A 1 -0.07 -4.48 -10.60
N ILE A 2 -1.29 -4.20 -11.07
CA ILE A 2 -1.57 -3.79 -12.44
C ILE A 2 -1.69 -2.26 -12.42
N VAL A 3 -1.02 -1.60 -13.36
CA VAL A 3 -1.11 -0.16 -13.58
C VAL A 3 -1.46 0.09 -15.04
N GLN A 4 -2.29 1.09 -15.27
CA GLN A 4 -2.59 1.64 -16.58
C GLN A 4 -1.87 2.99 -16.70
N GLU A 5 -1.19 3.22 -17.82
CA GLU A 5 -0.43 4.42 -18.10
C GLU A 5 -0.91 5.01 -19.44
N ALA A 6 -1.16 6.31 -19.47
CA ALA A 6 -1.54 7.03 -20.67
C ALA A 6 -0.98 8.45 -20.66
N GLU A 7 -0.71 9.01 -21.84
CA GLU A 7 -0.29 10.40 -22.00
C GLU A 7 -1.42 11.40 -21.72
N THR A 8 -2.69 10.93 -21.70
CA THR A 8 -3.87 11.74 -21.43
C THR A 8 -4.85 11.03 -20.50
N ILE A 9 -5.62 11.79 -19.73
CA ILE A 9 -6.67 11.25 -18.84
C ILE A 9 -7.74 10.49 -19.65
N GLN A 10 -8.12 11.02 -20.82
CA GLN A 10 -9.09 10.40 -21.72
C GLN A 10 -8.59 9.05 -22.23
N GLY A 11 -7.29 8.92 -22.49
CA GLY A 11 -6.67 7.66 -22.91
C GLY A 11 -6.51 6.63 -21.80
N LEU A 12 -6.61 7.04 -20.52
CA LEU A 12 -6.37 6.15 -19.38
C LEU A 12 -7.39 5.00 -19.33
N ALA A 13 -8.66 5.26 -19.66
CA ALA A 13 -9.72 4.25 -19.62
C ALA A 13 -9.51 3.10 -20.64
N SER A 14 -8.76 3.35 -21.71
CA SER A 14 -8.43 2.36 -22.75
C SER A 14 -6.96 1.93 -22.73
N ALA A 15 -6.18 2.41 -21.76
CA ALA A 15 -4.76 2.11 -21.69
C ALA A 15 -4.55 0.61 -21.39
N PRO A 16 -3.56 -0.02 -22.03
CA PRO A 16 -3.27 -1.42 -21.76
C PRO A 16 -2.87 -1.59 -20.29
N GLU A 17 -3.42 -2.63 -19.66
CA GLU A 17 -3.00 -3.06 -18.34
C GLU A 17 -1.56 -3.56 -18.38
N ARG A 18 -0.72 -3.07 -17.47
CA ARG A 18 0.66 -3.54 -17.30
C ARG A 18 0.85 -4.07 -15.88
N VAL A 19 1.34 -5.30 -15.78
CA VAL A 19 1.85 -5.84 -14.51
C VAL A 19 3.24 -5.27 -14.28
N ILE A 20 3.39 -4.45 -13.24
CA ILE A 20 4.69 -3.87 -12.87
C ILE A 20 5.27 -4.47 -11.59
N TRP A 21 4.48 -5.27 -10.88
CA TRP A 21 4.92 -5.92 -9.65
C TRP A 21 4.09 -7.16 -9.37
N GLU A 22 4.73 -8.23 -8.92
CA GLU A 22 4.08 -9.48 -8.53
C GLU A 22 4.60 -9.91 -7.16
N LYS A 23 3.87 -10.83 -6.51
CA LYS A 23 4.33 -11.41 -5.26
C LYS A 23 5.65 -12.12 -5.53
N HIS A 24 6.67 -11.76 -4.76
CA HIS A 24 7.95 -12.43 -4.88
C HIS A 24 7.81 -13.91 -4.47
N SER A 25 8.43 -14.80 -5.25
CA SER A 25 8.31 -16.26 -5.03
C SER A 25 9.02 -16.74 -3.76
N SER A 26 9.89 -15.91 -3.19
CA SER A 26 10.63 -16.16 -1.95
C SER A 26 10.61 -14.93 -1.03
N GLY A 27 10.97 -15.12 0.24
CA GLY A 27 10.86 -14.07 1.26
C GLY A 27 9.57 -14.15 2.08
N ASN A 28 9.61 -13.60 3.29
CA ASN A 28 8.60 -13.89 4.29
C ASN A 28 7.45 -12.87 4.31
N THR A 29 7.66 -11.64 3.85
CA THR A 29 6.69 -10.53 4.02
C THR A 29 6.99 -9.39 3.06
N ASP A 30 5.98 -8.98 2.30
CA ASP A 30 6.01 -7.73 1.53
C ASP A 30 5.49 -6.58 2.39
N PHE A 31 5.96 -5.37 2.14
CA PHE A 31 5.55 -4.17 2.86
C PHE A 31 5.02 -3.11 1.89
N LEU A 32 3.87 -2.51 2.24
CA LEU A 32 3.37 -1.30 1.62
C LEU A 32 4.04 -0.10 2.30
N VAL A 33 4.72 0.73 1.53
CA VAL A 33 5.31 2.01 1.98
C VAL A 33 4.54 3.15 1.33
N TYR A 34 4.06 4.10 2.13
CA TYR A 34 3.23 5.21 1.66
C TYR A 34 3.45 6.46 2.52
N HIS A 35 2.93 7.62 2.10
CA HIS A 35 2.89 8.81 2.95
C HIS A 35 1.47 9.11 3.42
N GLY A 36 1.33 9.64 4.63
CA GLY A 36 0.03 10.02 5.20
C GLY A 36 0.13 11.17 6.20
N ARG A 37 -1.02 11.77 6.51
CA ARG A 37 -1.22 12.73 7.60
C ARG A 37 -2.16 12.10 8.63
N ASP A 38 -2.02 12.49 9.90
CA ASP A 38 -2.92 12.05 10.99
C ASP A 38 -4.18 12.90 11.13
N TYR A 39 -4.44 13.76 10.15
CA TYR A 39 -5.56 14.67 10.16
C TYR A 39 -6.09 14.87 8.74
N LYS A 40 -7.40 15.14 8.66
CA LYS A 40 -8.13 15.28 7.40
C LYS A 40 -7.98 16.66 6.79
N ASP A 41 -8.21 17.70 7.59
CA ASP A 41 -8.30 19.07 7.10
C ASP A 41 -6.95 19.78 7.20
N ILE A 42 -6.51 20.39 6.10
CA ILE A 42 -5.27 21.17 6.04
C ILE A 42 -5.64 22.64 6.14
N VAL A 43 -5.10 23.34 7.13
CA VAL A 43 -5.18 24.80 7.20
C VAL A 43 -4.00 25.38 6.42
N GLY A 44 -4.27 26.25 5.46
CA GLY A 44 -3.27 26.84 4.56
C GLY A 44 -2.97 25.99 3.32
N ASP A 45 -1.90 26.34 2.60
CA ASP A 45 -1.51 25.66 1.36
C ASP A 45 -0.92 24.27 1.62
N PRO A 46 -1.52 23.17 1.12
CA PRO A 46 -1.02 21.80 1.27
C PRO A 46 0.40 21.58 0.74
N LEU A 47 0.87 22.39 -0.22
CA LEU A 47 2.22 22.33 -0.76
C LEU A 47 3.26 22.65 0.33
N HIS A 48 2.95 23.61 1.19
CA HIS A 48 3.83 24.15 2.23
C HIS A 48 3.64 23.46 3.59
N ASN A 49 2.68 22.55 3.71
CA ASN A 49 2.46 21.76 4.92
C ASN A 49 3.43 20.55 4.97
N PRO A 50 4.41 20.53 5.89
CA PRO A 50 5.48 19.52 5.90
C PRO A 50 5.07 18.19 6.55
N ASN A 51 3.87 18.09 7.10
CA ASN A 51 3.47 17.01 8.00
C ASN A 51 2.98 15.74 7.26
N ARG A 52 3.53 15.46 6.08
CA ARG A 52 3.40 14.13 5.45
C ARG A 52 4.48 13.24 6.02
N HIS A 53 4.10 12.12 6.62
CA HIS A 53 5.03 11.15 7.16
C HIS A 53 5.02 9.88 6.33
N THR A 54 6.21 9.33 6.07
CA THR A 54 6.36 7.98 5.53
C THR A 54 5.87 6.96 6.55
N ARG A 55 5.09 5.99 6.09
CA ARG A 55 4.49 4.89 6.85
C ARG A 55 4.74 3.58 6.15
N THR A 56 4.74 2.51 6.93
CA THR A 56 4.94 1.15 6.45
C THR A 56 3.95 0.21 7.12
N GLN A 57 3.33 -0.68 6.35
CA GLN A 57 2.51 -1.79 6.87
C GLN A 57 2.73 -3.06 6.06
N THR A 58 2.45 -4.23 6.64
CA THR A 58 2.52 -5.49 5.90
C THR A 58 1.50 -5.49 4.76
N LEU A 59 1.97 -5.87 3.56
CA LEU A 59 1.11 -6.08 2.41
C LEU A 59 0.67 -7.54 2.36
N HIS A 60 -0.64 -7.74 2.30
CA HIS A 60 -1.24 -9.04 2.12
C HIS A 60 -1.61 -9.25 0.65
N TRP A 61 -1.91 -10.50 0.29
CA TRP A 61 -2.24 -10.89 -1.08
C TRP A 61 -3.57 -11.63 -1.10
N ASN A 62 -4.41 -11.31 -2.09
CA ASN A 62 -5.63 -12.05 -2.37
C ASN A 62 -5.31 -13.40 -3.03
N ILE A 63 -6.30 -14.29 -3.09
CA ILE A 63 -6.15 -15.63 -3.68
C ILE A 63 -5.81 -15.57 -5.18
N ASP A 64 -6.27 -14.52 -5.88
CA ASP A 64 -6.02 -14.26 -7.29
C ASP A 64 -4.64 -13.64 -7.56
N GLY A 65 -3.81 -13.45 -6.52
CA GLY A 65 -2.49 -12.84 -6.63
C GLY A 65 -2.50 -11.32 -6.72
N SER A 66 -3.65 -10.65 -6.58
CA SER A 66 -3.70 -9.18 -6.46
C SER A 66 -3.29 -8.70 -5.05
N PRO A 67 -2.63 -7.53 -4.93
CA PRO A 67 -2.25 -6.98 -3.64
C PRO A 67 -3.49 -6.53 -2.85
N LYS A 68 -3.55 -6.89 -1.56
CA LYS A 68 -4.59 -6.47 -0.63
C LYS A 68 -4.03 -5.36 0.27
N PHE A 69 -4.24 -4.10 -0.13
CA PHE A 69 -3.72 -2.94 0.58
C PHE A 69 -4.34 -2.72 1.97
N GLY A 70 -5.63 -3.04 2.12
CA GLY A 70 -6.37 -2.80 3.35
C GLY A 70 -6.52 -1.31 3.68
N GLU A 71 -6.85 -1.00 4.93
CA GLU A 71 -6.87 0.37 5.45
C GLU A 71 -5.52 0.73 6.11
N PRO A 72 -5.14 2.01 6.15
CA PRO A 72 -3.99 2.47 6.92
C PRO A 72 -4.08 2.06 8.38
N ILE A 73 -3.06 1.36 8.90
CA ILE A 73 -3.01 1.00 10.31
C ILE A 73 -2.77 2.24 11.19
N ALA A 74 -3.36 2.24 12.39
CA ALA A 74 -3.16 3.31 13.37
C ALA A 74 -1.68 3.41 13.80
N ASN A 75 -1.22 4.62 14.09
CA ASN A 75 0.15 4.87 14.55
C ASN A 75 0.46 4.05 15.80
N GLY A 76 1.69 3.53 15.88
CA GLY A 76 2.16 2.76 17.04
C GLY A 76 1.59 1.35 17.18
N THR A 77 0.76 0.89 16.24
CA THR A 77 0.26 -0.49 16.23
C THR A 77 1.40 -1.49 16.02
N VAL A 78 1.64 -2.37 17.00
CA VAL A 78 2.54 -3.51 16.85
C VAL A 78 1.73 -4.71 16.36
N ILE A 79 1.95 -5.13 15.11
CA ILE A 79 1.40 -6.39 14.60
C ILE A 79 2.28 -7.53 15.12
N LEU A 80 1.92 -8.12 16.26
CA LEU A 80 2.57 -9.32 16.77
C LEU A 80 2.21 -10.51 15.88
N LYS A 81 3.19 -11.11 15.20
CA LYS A 81 3.05 -12.48 14.68
C LYS A 81 3.05 -13.43 15.87
N THR A 82 1.90 -13.74 16.45
CA THR A 82 1.83 -14.78 17.48
C THR A 82 2.10 -16.14 16.84
N SER A 83 3.33 -16.62 16.99
CA SER A 83 3.69 -18.03 16.87
C SER A 83 2.95 -18.82 17.97
N LYS A 84 1.69 -19.21 17.73
CA LYS A 84 0.95 -20.10 18.64
C LYS A 84 0.20 -21.23 17.93
N ASP A 85 0.80 -21.75 16.86
CA ASP A 85 0.28 -22.89 16.10
C ASP A 85 1.20 -24.13 16.15
N LYS A 86 2.50 -24.00 16.41
CA LYS A 86 3.41 -25.15 16.42
C LYS A 86 3.38 -25.90 17.75
N ARG A 87 2.36 -26.73 17.99
CA ARG A 87 2.40 -27.94 18.85
C ARG A 87 1.20 -28.82 18.54
N GLY A 88 1.42 -29.81 17.68
CA GLY A 88 0.71 -31.07 17.58
C GLY A 88 1.77 -32.16 17.46
#